data_AF-A0A924L471-F1
#
_entry.id   AF-A0A924L471-F1
#
_cell.length_a   1.000
_cell.length_b   1.000
_cell.length_c   1.000
_cell.angle_alpha   90.00
_cell.angle_beta   90.00
_cell.angle_gamma   90.00
#
_symmetry.space_group_name_H-M   'P 1'
#
loop_
_entity.id
_entity.type
_entity.pdbx_description
1 polymer ?
#
loop_
_entity_poly.entity_id
_entity_poly.type
_entity_poly.pdbx_seq_one_letter_code
_entity_poly.pdbx_strand_id
1 'polypeptide(L)'
;MISGENNIVYKMKELEQEMKNNGLWQKEPPEWVNYFEEKIIISGNDFAQWLQYVFIPNQRLQAERGQAVKGKKMIVPAALKFFGEDVQKGKLLQLLIEIDALS
;
A
#
# COMPACT_ATOMS: atom_id res chain seq x y z
N MET A 1 -13.67 21.17 -8.78
CA MET A 1 -12.75 20.05 -9.10
C MET A 1 -12.44 19.36 -7.78
N ILE A 2 -13.10 18.24 -7.44
CA ILE A 2 -13.01 17.64 -6.09
C ILE A 2 -13.00 16.10 -6.08
N SER A 3 -12.78 15.47 -7.24
CA SER A 3 -13.11 14.03 -7.40
C SER A 3 -11.90 13.09 -7.30
N GLY A 4 -10.67 13.56 -7.52
CA GLY A 4 -9.47 12.72 -7.49
C GLY A 4 -8.95 12.41 -6.08
N GLU A 5 -8.74 13.44 -5.27
CA GLU A 5 -8.16 13.32 -3.92
C GLU A 5 -9.06 12.53 -2.94
N ASN A 6 -10.38 12.65 -3.06
CA ASN A 6 -11.31 11.90 -2.23
C ASN A 6 -11.29 10.39 -2.51
N ASN A 7 -11.02 9.99 -3.77
CA ASN A 7 -11.00 8.59 -4.16
C ASN A 7 -9.77 7.86 -3.62
N ILE A 8 -8.59 8.50 -3.62
CA ILE A 8 -7.38 7.83 -3.10
C ILE A 8 -7.43 7.63 -1.59
N VAL A 9 -7.93 8.61 -0.84
CA VAL A 9 -8.12 8.49 0.61
C VAL A 9 -9.09 7.36 0.95
N TYR A 10 -10.17 7.21 0.17
CA TYR A 10 -11.11 6.10 0.33
C TYR A 10 -10.44 4.76 0.04
N LYS A 11 -9.70 4.64 -1.07
CA LYS A 11 -8.96 3.42 -1.43
C LYS A 11 -7.91 3.03 -0.39
N MET A 12 -7.26 4.00 0.25
CA MET A 12 -6.34 3.73 1.36
C MET A 12 -7.04 3.14 2.59
N LYS A 13 -8.29 3.57 2.88
CA LYS A 13 -9.09 2.98 3.94
C LYS A 13 -9.53 1.56 3.59
N GLU A 14 -9.92 1.33 2.34
CA GLU A 14 -10.23 -0.02 1.85
C GLU A 14 -9.01 -0.95 1.94
N LEU A 15 -7.83 -0.47 1.54
CA LEU A 15 -6.58 -1.22 1.62
C LEU A 15 -6.25 -1.59 3.06
N GLU A 16 -6.34 -0.63 3.99
CA GLU A 16 -6.14 -0.87 5.43
C GLU A 16 -7.11 -1.94 5.97
N GLN A 17 -8.39 -1.86 5.63
CA GLN A 17 -9.39 -2.86 6.03
C GLN A 17 -9.06 -4.24 5.46
N GLU A 18 -8.69 -4.32 4.20
CA GLU A 18 -8.35 -5.59 3.55
C GLU A 18 -7.08 -6.22 4.15
N MET A 19 -6.08 -5.41 4.48
CA MET A 19 -4.88 -5.86 5.21
C MET A 19 -5.24 -6.42 6.59
N LYS A 20 -6.17 -5.79 7.31
CA LYS A 20 -6.67 -6.30 8.61
C LYS A 20 -7.40 -7.63 8.44
N ASN A 21 -8.28 -7.74 7.43
CA ASN A 21 -9.02 -8.97 7.14
C ASN A 21 -8.10 -10.15 6.79
N ASN A 22 -7.01 -9.88 6.09
CA ASN A 22 -6.01 -10.88 5.72
C ASN A 22 -4.98 -11.15 6.84
N GLY A 23 -5.13 -10.55 8.03
CA GLY A 23 -4.19 -10.71 9.15
C GLY A 23 -2.79 -10.13 8.89
N LEU A 24 -2.64 -9.28 7.87
CA LEU A 24 -1.39 -8.65 7.48
C LEU A 24 -1.11 -7.35 8.27
N TRP A 25 -2.12 -6.83 8.96
CA TRP A 25 -2.01 -5.60 9.73
C TRP A 25 -1.34 -5.84 11.08
N GLN A 26 -0.18 -5.22 11.27
CA GLN A 26 0.58 -5.34 12.52
C GLN A 26 0.28 -4.15 13.44
N LYS A 27 0.30 -4.37 14.76
CA LYS A 27 0.11 -3.28 15.72
C LYS A 27 1.41 -2.51 15.98
N GLU A 28 2.54 -3.20 15.93
CA GLU A 28 3.84 -2.63 16.26
C GLU A 28 4.69 -2.47 15.00
N PRO A 29 5.21 -1.25 14.73
CA PRO A 29 6.10 -1.04 13.60
C PRO A 29 7.39 -1.83 13.79
N PRO A 30 7.88 -2.53 12.77
CA PRO A 30 9.19 -3.14 12.84
C PRO A 30 10.28 -2.05 12.84
N GLU A 31 11.42 -2.35 13.44
CA GLU A 31 12.52 -1.39 13.62
C GLU A 31 13.00 -0.77 12.29
N TRP A 32 12.93 -1.56 11.21
CA TRP A 32 13.36 -1.16 9.88
C TRP A 32 12.50 -0.08 9.24
N VAL A 33 11.33 0.25 9.78
CA VAL A 33 10.51 1.37 9.27
C VAL A 33 11.30 2.68 9.27
N ASN A 34 12.22 2.86 10.23
CA ASN A 34 13.08 4.06 10.31
C ASN A 34 14.14 4.14 9.21
N TYR A 35 14.52 3.00 8.62
CA TYR A 35 15.53 2.88 7.55
C TYR A 35 14.96 2.13 6.35
N PHE A 36 13.68 2.40 6.03
CA PHE A 36 12.94 1.68 4.99
C PHE A 36 13.55 1.79 3.59
N GLU A 37 14.39 2.82 3.34
CA GLU A 37 15.11 2.99 2.07
C GLU A 37 16.18 1.92 1.86
N GLU A 38 16.74 1.39 2.95
CA GLU A 38 17.75 0.33 2.94
C GLU A 38 17.12 -1.07 3.02
N LYS A 39 15.81 -1.16 3.31
CA LYS A 39 15.10 -2.43 3.46
C LYS A 39 14.88 -3.11 2.11
N ILE A 40 15.38 -4.34 2.00
CA ILE A 40 15.05 -5.23 0.89
C ILE A 40 13.75 -5.98 1.21
N ILE A 41 12.79 -5.91 0.30
CA ILE A 41 11.52 -6.63 0.37
C ILE A 41 11.73 -8.03 -0.20
N ILE A 42 11.82 -9.03 0.68
CA ILE A 42 12.09 -10.43 0.30
C ILE A 42 10.91 -11.35 0.52
N SER A 43 9.94 -10.96 1.35
CA SER A 43 8.73 -11.74 1.65
C SER A 43 7.45 -10.91 1.51
N GLY A 44 6.31 -11.60 1.40
CA GLY A 44 5.01 -10.96 1.41
C GLY A 44 4.68 -10.25 2.74
N ASN A 45 5.28 -10.69 3.85
CA ASN A 45 5.15 -10.03 5.15
C ASN A 45 5.96 -8.71 5.20
N ASP A 46 7.18 -8.70 4.65
CA ASP A 46 7.95 -7.46 4.49
C ASP A 46 7.19 -6.46 3.61
N PHE A 47 6.60 -6.96 2.52
CA PHE A 47 5.82 -6.13 1.61
C PHE A 47 4.58 -5.56 2.30
N ALA A 48 3.84 -6.38 3.05
CA ALA A 48 2.70 -5.93 3.84
C ALA A 48 3.08 -4.87 4.88
N GLN A 49 4.15 -5.10 5.64
CA GLN A 49 4.65 -4.10 6.59
C GLN A 49 5.06 -2.80 5.88
N TRP A 50 5.68 -2.89 4.71
CA TRP A 50 6.06 -1.71 3.92
C TRP A 50 4.83 -0.95 3.43
N LEU A 51 3.78 -1.66 2.99
CA LEU A 51 2.51 -1.06 2.63
C LEU A 51 1.91 -0.29 3.81
N GLN A 52 1.88 -0.92 4.98
CA GLN A 52 1.27 -0.34 6.17
C GLN A 52 2.02 0.90 6.69
N TYR A 53 3.33 0.79 6.87
CA TYR A 53 4.10 1.79 7.61
C TYR A 53 4.78 2.83 6.73
N VAL A 54 4.95 2.55 5.44
CA VAL A 54 5.62 3.46 4.50
C VAL A 54 4.63 3.94 3.46
N PHE A 55 3.97 3.04 2.73
CA PHE A 55 3.15 3.43 1.58
C PHE A 55 1.89 4.20 2.00
N ILE A 56 1.04 3.62 2.86
CA ILE A 56 -0.22 4.25 3.31
C ILE A 56 0.00 5.67 3.89
N PRO A 57 0.89 5.89 4.88
CA PRO A 57 1.08 7.22 5.44
C PRO A 57 1.66 8.21 4.43
N ASN A 58 2.60 7.77 3.57
CA ASN A 58 3.12 8.63 2.51
C ASN A 58 2.04 9.05 1.52
N GLN A 59 1.17 8.12 1.09
CA GLN A 59 0.11 8.47 0.14
C GLN A 59 -0.98 9.35 0.77
N ARG A 60 -1.30 9.18 2.05
CA ARG A 60 -2.20 10.10 2.76
C ARG A 60 -1.60 11.51 2.79
N LEU A 61 -0.33 11.63 3.17
CA LEU A 61 0.36 12.93 3.20
C LEU A 61 0.42 13.61 1.82
N GLN A 62 0.65 12.83 0.77
CA GLN A 62 0.70 13.33 -0.62
C GLN A 62 -0.68 13.80 -1.09
N ALA A 63 -1.73 13.03 -0.79
CA ALA A 63 -3.12 13.39 -1.07
C ALA A 63 -3.54 14.66 -0.33
N GLU A 64 -3.17 14.82 0.94
CA GLU A 64 -3.43 16.05 1.72
C GLU A 64 -2.73 17.28 1.15
N ARG A 65 -1.59 17.09 0.47
CA ARG A 65 -0.81 18.17 -0.15
C ARG A 65 -1.26 18.48 -1.59
N GLY A 66 -2.28 17.80 -2.11
CA GLY A 66 -2.73 17.93 -3.50
C GLY A 66 -1.64 17.58 -4.53
N GLN A 67 -0.63 16.81 -4.12
CA GLN A 67 0.47 16.41 -5.00
C GLN A 67 0.12 15.10 -5.69
N ALA A 68 0.54 14.97 -6.96
CA ALA A 68 0.42 13.71 -7.67
C ALA A 68 1.07 12.60 -6.84
N VAL A 69 0.28 11.58 -6.58
CA VAL A 69 0.65 10.44 -5.77
C VAL A 69 1.73 9.71 -6.58
N LYS A 70 3.00 9.86 -6.20
CA LYS A 70 4.06 9.07 -6.83
C LYS A 70 3.98 7.65 -6.27
N GLY A 71 3.13 6.82 -6.87
CA GLY A 71 3.30 5.38 -6.77
C GLY A 71 4.70 5.04 -7.26
N LYS A 72 5.53 4.39 -6.43
CA LYS A 72 6.70 3.71 -6.98
C LYS A 72 6.12 2.74 -8.01
N LYS A 73 6.44 2.91 -9.30
CA LYS A 73 6.06 2.04 -10.43
C LYS A 73 6.31 0.52 -10.23
N MET A 74 6.85 0.13 -9.08
CA MET A 74 7.16 -1.23 -8.68
C MET A 74 6.14 -1.82 -7.68
N ILE A 75 5.12 -1.09 -7.23
CA ILE A 75 4.14 -1.62 -6.26
C ILE A 75 3.27 -2.73 -6.86
N VAL A 76 2.81 -2.56 -8.10
CA VAL A 76 2.00 -3.57 -8.80
C VAL A 76 2.80 -4.84 -9.09
N PRO A 77 4.04 -4.78 -9.63
CA PRO A 77 4.89 -5.97 -9.76
C PRO A 77 5.17 -6.67 -8.42
N ALA A 78 5.41 -5.93 -7.34
CA ALA A 78 5.63 -6.51 -6.02
C ALA A 78 4.34 -7.17 -5.48
N ALA A 79 3.19 -6.53 -5.65
CA ALA A 79 1.90 -7.08 -5.28
C ALA A 79 1.59 -8.36 -6.06
N LEU A 80 1.83 -8.39 -7.38
CA LEU A 80 1.69 -9.60 -8.18
C LEU A 80 2.63 -10.71 -7.71
N LYS A 81 3.90 -10.37 -7.42
CA LYS A 81 4.89 -11.34 -6.96
C LYS A 81 4.55 -11.96 -5.59
N PHE A 82 4.04 -11.16 -4.64
CA PHE A 82 3.83 -11.63 -3.27
C PHE A 82 2.37 -12.03 -2.96
N PHE A 83 1.41 -11.48 -3.69
CA PHE A 83 -0.03 -11.69 -3.46
C PHE A 83 -0.76 -12.29 -4.67
N GLY A 84 -0.15 -12.33 -5.86
CA GLY A 84 -0.83 -12.78 -7.08
C GLY A 84 -1.17 -14.27 -7.10
N GLU A 85 -0.45 -15.10 -6.35
CA GLU A 85 -0.73 -16.53 -6.24
C GLU A 85 -1.79 -16.85 -5.17
N ASP A 86 -2.16 -15.88 -4.33
CA ASP A 86 -3.11 -16.07 -3.23
C ASP A 86 -4.48 -15.47 -3.57
N VAL A 87 -5.44 -16.35 -3.85
CA VAL A 87 -6.82 -15.98 -4.21
C VAL A 87 -7.49 -15.13 -3.11
N GLN A 88 -7.16 -15.35 -1.84
CA GLN A 88 -7.70 -14.55 -0.73
C GLN A 88 -7.19 -13.10 -0.74
N LYS A 89 -6.01 -12.89 -1.33
CA LYS A 89 -5.39 -11.56 -1.47
C LYS A 89 -5.69 -10.89 -2.81
N GLY A 90 -6.57 -11.46 -3.63
CA GLY A 90 -6.96 -10.88 -4.92
C GLY A 90 -7.55 -9.46 -4.79
N LYS A 91 -8.34 -9.21 -3.75
CA LYS A 91 -8.90 -7.88 -3.47
C LYS A 91 -7.83 -6.86 -3.04
N LEU A 92 -6.84 -7.30 -2.27
CA LEU A 92 -5.65 -6.51 -1.92
C LEU A 92 -4.87 -6.09 -3.17
N LEU A 93 -4.62 -7.04 -4.07
CA LEU A 93 -3.96 -6.77 -5.34
C LEU A 93 -4.74 -5.77 -6.20
N GLN A 94 -6.06 -5.96 -6.33
CA GLN A 94 -6.91 -5.06 -7.09
C GLN A 94 -6.85 -3.63 -6.53
N LEU A 95 -6.94 -3.47 -5.20
CA LEU A 95 -6.84 -2.16 -4.55
C LEU A 95 -5.49 -1.48 -4.84
N LEU A 96 -4.39 -2.24 -4.83
CA LEU A 96 -3.07 -1.69 -5.15
C LEU A 96 -2.94 -1.25 -6.61
N ILE A 97 -3.54 -1.98 -7.55
CA ILE A 97 -3.60 -1.60 -8.98
C ILE A 97 -4.44 -0.34 -9.16
N GLU A 98 -5.61 -0.27 -8.52
CA GLU A 98 -6.49 0.90 -8.59
C GLU A 98 -5.81 2.15 -8.01
N ILE A 99 -5.09 2.00 -6.89
CA ILE A 99 -4.33 3.09 -6.28
C ILE A 99 -3.20 3.58 -7.21
N ASP A 100 -2.46 2.66 -7.84
CA ASP A 100 -1.39 3.01 -8.79
C ASP A 100 -1.95 3.69 -10.05
N ALA A 101 -3.13 3.28 -10.52
CA ALA A 101 -3.80 3.91 -11.66
C ALA A 101 -4.37 5.32 -11.35
N LEU A 102 -4.65 5.61 -10.08
CA LEU A 102 -5.11 6.92 -9.60
C LEU A 102 -3.95 7.88 -9.27
N SER A 103 -2.71 7.40 -9.33
CA SER A 103 -1.49 8.09 -8.91
C SER A 103 -0.84 8.90 -10.03
#